data_AF-A0A6L3SVU9-F1
#
_entry.id   AF-A0A6L3SVU9-F1
#
_cell.length_a   1.000
_cell.length_b   1.000
_cell.length_c   1.000
_cell.angle_alpha   90.00
_cell.angle_beta   90.00
_cell.angle_gamma   90.00
#
_symmetry.space_group_name_H-M   'P 1'
#
loop_
_entity.id
_entity.type
_entity.pdbx_description
1 polymer ?
#
loop_
_entity_poly.entity_id
_entity_poly.type
_entity_poly.pdbx_seq_one_letter_code
_entity_poly.pdbx_strand_id
1 'polypeptide(L)'
;MAVKTKAKQKSSVDVQAELDRLDQERAAAISEHLALANMREAILLDGTDDEVRKHDEAMAAAMVRAERAALRRERLLPELDEAEAAEEQARRQQIYANAKAKRDDGVAALGEYTAAAEKLAKIARRIAAANFAVNEANRELPDGVEPLDTPEPYNGTPATGAEYSDEQIRVFVNKRTGEVVNGFNPKDPDIVEQWKKTGRRTLINLPSQGRPHRSFLHSLHIPGREPGEVLF
;
A
#
# COMPACT_ATOMS: atom_id res chain seq x y z
N MET A 1 -29.62 -2.43 -41.45
CA MET A 1 -28.89 -1.30 -40.82
C MET A 1 -27.46 -1.75 -40.60
N ALA A 2 -26.50 -1.11 -41.27
CA ALA A 2 -25.09 -1.50 -41.19
C ALA A 2 -24.48 -0.95 -39.89
N VAL A 3 -24.01 -1.85 -39.01
CA VAL A 3 -23.20 -1.50 -37.84
C VAL A 3 -21.87 -0.97 -38.37
N LYS A 4 -21.70 0.35 -38.38
CA LYS A 4 -20.38 0.97 -38.59
C LYS A 4 -19.49 0.52 -37.44
N THR A 5 -18.62 -0.45 -37.71
CA THR A 5 -17.51 -0.81 -36.85
C THR A 5 -16.68 0.45 -36.64
N LYS A 6 -16.81 1.08 -35.47
CA LYS A 6 -15.92 2.17 -35.06
C LYS A 6 -14.49 1.64 -35.16
N ALA A 7 -13.66 2.33 -35.94
CA ALA A 7 -12.23 2.06 -35.97
C ALA A 7 -11.72 2.03 -34.52
N LYS A 8 -10.98 0.99 -34.16
CA LYS A 8 -10.40 0.83 -32.83
C LYS A 8 -9.51 2.05 -32.59
N GLN A 9 -9.91 2.91 -31.66
CA GLN A 9 -9.16 4.10 -31.29
C GLN A 9 -7.79 3.63 -30.76
N LYS A 10 -6.71 4.15 -31.33
CA LYS A 10 -5.34 3.80 -30.90
C LYS A 10 -5.13 4.24 -29.46
N SER A 11 -4.41 3.45 -28.67
CA SER A 11 -4.03 3.87 -27.32
C SER A 11 -2.97 4.99 -27.38
N SER A 12 -2.82 5.75 -26.29
CA SER A 12 -1.77 6.77 -26.16
C SER A 12 -0.38 6.17 -26.46
N VAL A 13 -0.14 4.95 -25.98
CA VAL A 13 1.09 4.18 -26.21
C VAL A 13 1.30 3.85 -27.69
N ASP A 14 0.25 3.43 -28.40
CA ASP A 14 0.34 3.13 -29.84
C ASP A 14 0.66 4.39 -30.67
N VAL A 15 0.09 5.53 -30.29
CA VAL A 15 0.35 6.82 -30.96
C VAL A 15 1.77 7.30 -30.65
N GLN A 16 2.24 7.17 -29.41
CA GLN A 16 3.60 7.53 -29.02
C GLN A 16 4.65 6.66 -29.74
N ALA A 17 4.43 5.35 -29.84
CA ALA A 17 5.34 4.46 -30.57
C ALA A 17 5.46 4.84 -32.06
N GLU A 18 4.36 5.28 -32.66
CA GLU A 18 4.36 5.76 -34.05
C GLU A 18 5.09 7.11 -34.19
N LEU A 19 4.94 8.04 -33.24
CA LEU A 19 5.69 9.28 -33.20
C LEU A 19 7.20 9.02 -33.09
N ASP A 20 7.61 8.13 -32.18
CA ASP A 20 9.02 7.75 -32.01
C ASP A 20 9.61 7.15 -33.30
N ARG A 21 8.83 6.32 -33.99
CA ARG A 21 9.21 5.76 -35.29
C ARG A 21 9.41 6.84 -36.35
N LEU A 22 8.50 7.82 -36.43
CA LEU A 22 8.62 8.93 -37.37
C LEU A 22 9.82 9.84 -37.07
N ASP A 23 10.13 10.05 -35.79
CA ASP A 23 11.32 10.81 -35.38
C ASP A 23 12.61 10.07 -35.77
N GLN A 24 12.66 8.75 -35.63
CA GLN A 24 13.77 7.92 -36.12
C GLN A 24 13.88 7.96 -37.65
N GLU A 25 12.78 7.81 -38.38
CA GLU A 25 12.74 7.90 -39.85
C GLU A 25 13.25 9.27 -40.34
N ARG A 26 12.83 10.36 -39.68
CA ARG A 26 13.28 11.72 -39.98
C ARG A 26 14.77 11.89 -39.71
N ALA A 27 15.26 11.45 -38.54
CA ALA A 27 16.67 11.56 -38.19
C ALA A 27 17.56 10.79 -39.16
N ALA A 28 17.16 9.57 -39.54
CA ALA A 28 17.86 8.76 -40.52
C ALA A 28 17.92 9.45 -41.90
N ALA A 29 16.80 10.01 -42.37
CA ALA A 29 16.74 10.71 -43.65
C ALA A 29 17.58 12.00 -43.67
N ILE A 30 17.62 12.76 -42.57
CA ILE A 30 18.49 13.93 -42.43
C ILE A 30 19.96 13.51 -42.43
N SER A 31 20.31 12.47 -41.68
CA SER A 31 21.68 11.93 -41.65
C SER A 31 22.14 11.48 -43.04
N GLU A 32 21.26 10.81 -43.79
CA GLU A 32 21.53 10.38 -45.16
C GLU A 32 21.74 11.58 -46.10
N HIS A 33 20.87 12.60 -46.01
CA HIS A 33 21.02 13.83 -46.79
C HIS A 33 22.37 14.54 -46.52
N LEU A 34 22.76 14.63 -45.24
CA LEU A 34 24.05 15.25 -44.85
C LEU A 34 25.25 14.42 -45.33
N ALA A 35 25.17 13.09 -45.26
CA ALA A 35 26.22 12.21 -45.77
C ALA A 35 26.40 12.38 -47.29
N LEU A 36 25.30 12.41 -48.04
CA LEU A 36 25.32 12.68 -49.49
C LEU A 36 25.86 14.10 -49.77
N ALA A 37 25.42 15.11 -49.04
CA ALA A 37 25.91 16.49 -49.20
C ALA A 37 27.44 16.59 -49.07
N ASN A 38 28.03 15.85 -48.13
CA ASN A 38 29.48 15.80 -47.94
C ASN A 38 30.23 15.12 -49.09
N MET A 39 29.60 14.17 -49.80
CA MET A 39 30.19 13.47 -50.94
C MET A 39 30.00 14.20 -52.27
N ARG A 40 29.13 15.23 -52.29
CA ARG A 40 28.73 15.92 -53.51
C ARG A 40 29.90 16.56 -54.27
N GLU A 41 30.84 17.18 -53.54
CA GLU A 41 32.01 17.83 -54.15
C GLU A 41 32.88 16.83 -54.92
N ALA A 42 33.17 15.67 -54.33
CA ALA A 42 33.95 14.62 -54.98
C ALA A 42 33.26 14.09 -56.25
N ILE A 43 31.93 13.90 -56.20
CA ILE A 43 31.16 13.41 -57.36
C ILE A 43 31.11 14.44 -58.49
N LEU A 44 31.11 15.74 -58.17
CA LEU A 44 31.16 16.81 -59.18
C LEU A 44 32.52 16.92 -59.87
N LEU A 45 33.61 16.58 -59.17
CA LEU A 45 34.97 16.66 -59.71
C LEU A 45 35.32 15.42 -60.54
N ASP A 46 34.99 14.24 -60.03
CA ASP A 46 35.49 12.97 -60.57
C ASP A 46 34.40 12.12 -61.27
N GLY A 47 33.13 12.49 -61.13
CA GLY A 47 31.98 11.73 -61.63
C GLY A 47 31.48 12.18 -63.00
N THR A 48 30.64 11.33 -63.59
CA THR A 48 29.88 11.60 -64.83
C THR A 48 28.61 12.42 -64.55
N ASP A 49 28.07 13.11 -65.57
CA ASP A 49 26.80 13.84 -65.47
C ASP A 49 25.63 12.96 -64.94
N ASP A 50 25.63 11.68 -65.31
CA ASP A 50 24.62 10.72 -64.84
C ASP A 50 24.79 10.37 -63.35
N GLU A 51 26.02 10.31 -62.84
CA GLU A 51 26.30 10.09 -61.42
C GLU A 51 25.92 11.32 -60.58
N VAL A 52 26.23 12.52 -61.07
CA VAL A 52 25.81 13.79 -60.44
C VAL A 52 24.29 13.85 -60.35
N ARG A 53 23.58 13.54 -61.44
CA ARG A 53 22.11 13.53 -61.46
C ARG A 53 21.52 12.54 -60.47
N LYS A 54 22.00 11.30 -60.45
CA LYS A 54 21.54 10.27 -59.50
C LYS A 54 21.80 10.68 -58.05
N HIS A 55 22.94 11.31 -57.79
CA HIS A 55 23.29 11.79 -56.45
C HIS A 55 22.37 12.93 -55.99
N ASP A 56 22.12 13.91 -56.85
CA ASP A 56 21.20 15.03 -56.54
C ASP A 56 19.74 14.52 -56.37
N GLU A 57 19.31 13.55 -57.17
CA GLU A 57 18.02 12.85 -56.98
C GLU A 57 17.95 12.13 -55.62
N ALA A 58 19.01 11.44 -55.20
CA ALA A 58 19.08 10.78 -53.89
C ALA A 58 19.01 11.79 -52.74
N MET A 59 19.74 12.92 -52.84
CA MET A 59 19.70 14.00 -51.86
C MET A 59 18.29 14.59 -51.72
N ALA A 60 17.62 14.86 -52.84
CA ALA A 60 16.25 15.37 -52.85
C ALA A 60 15.27 14.36 -52.26
N ALA A 61 15.41 13.07 -52.60
CA ALA A 61 14.57 12.00 -52.04
C ALA A 61 14.74 11.85 -50.52
N ALA A 62 15.96 11.99 -49.99
CA ALA A 62 16.22 11.99 -48.55
C ALA A 62 15.54 13.18 -47.86
N MET A 63 15.63 14.39 -48.42
CA MET A 63 14.97 15.57 -47.87
C MET A 63 13.45 15.42 -47.86
N VAL A 64 12.85 14.98 -48.97
CA VAL A 64 11.40 14.73 -49.06
C VAL A 64 10.93 13.68 -48.05
N ARG A 65 11.73 12.64 -47.79
CA ARG A 65 11.43 11.67 -46.72
C ARG A 65 11.40 12.32 -45.35
N ALA A 66 12.40 13.15 -45.02
CA ALA A 66 12.45 13.88 -43.75
C ALA A 66 11.23 14.82 -43.56
N GLU A 67 10.85 15.55 -44.61
CA GLU A 67 9.68 16.43 -44.61
C GLU A 67 8.37 15.65 -44.43
N ARG A 68 8.21 14.53 -45.14
CA ARG A 68 7.02 13.67 -45.00
C ARG A 68 6.90 13.10 -43.59
N ALA A 69 8.01 12.66 -42.99
CA ALA A 69 8.03 12.18 -41.61
C ALA A 69 7.64 13.29 -40.63
N ALA A 70 8.18 14.50 -40.79
CA ALA A 70 7.83 15.66 -39.98
C ALA A 70 6.33 16.02 -40.09
N LEU A 71 5.77 16.07 -41.30
CA LEU A 71 4.36 16.38 -41.50
C LEU A 71 3.42 15.32 -40.93
N ARG A 72 3.82 14.04 -40.96
CA ARG A 72 3.07 12.95 -40.32
C ARG A 72 3.12 13.08 -38.80
N ARG A 73 4.28 13.43 -38.25
CA ARG A 73 4.46 13.67 -36.82
C ARG A 73 3.52 14.78 -36.32
N GLU A 74 3.50 15.92 -37.00
CA GLU A 74 2.62 17.04 -36.65
C GLU A 74 1.12 16.68 -36.67
N ARG A 75 0.71 15.72 -37.53
CA ARG A 75 -0.67 15.23 -37.55
C ARG A 75 -1.00 14.29 -36.39
N LEU A 76 -0.03 13.58 -35.85
CA LEU A 76 -0.23 12.63 -34.76
C LEU A 76 -0.17 13.26 -33.37
N LEU A 77 0.43 14.44 -33.21
CA LEU A 77 0.47 15.13 -31.91
C LEU A 77 -0.93 15.37 -31.31
N PRO A 78 -1.92 15.91 -32.06
CA PRO A 78 -3.27 16.06 -31.52
C PRO A 78 -3.94 14.71 -31.21
N GLU A 79 -3.65 13.66 -31.98
CA GLU A 79 -4.17 12.32 -31.73
C GLU A 79 -3.64 11.73 -30.41
N LEU A 80 -2.39 12.07 -30.03
CA LEU A 80 -1.81 11.70 -28.75
C LEU A 80 -2.53 12.39 -27.60
N ASP A 81 -2.70 13.72 -27.68
CA ASP A 81 -3.40 14.50 -26.67
C ASP A 81 -4.84 13.98 -26.45
N GLU A 82 -5.56 13.66 -27.54
CA GLU A 82 -6.90 13.09 -27.48
C GLU A 82 -6.91 11.70 -26.84
N ALA A 83 -5.94 10.84 -27.17
CA ALA A 83 -5.84 9.49 -26.61
C ALA A 83 -5.54 9.53 -25.10
N GLU A 84 -4.59 10.38 -24.67
CA GLU A 84 -4.26 10.57 -23.25
C GLU A 84 -5.46 11.12 -22.46
N ALA A 85 -6.16 12.13 -23.01
CA ALA A 85 -7.34 12.69 -22.38
C ALA A 85 -8.47 11.66 -22.25
N ALA A 86 -8.67 10.81 -23.27
CA ALA A 86 -9.68 9.76 -23.25
C ALA A 86 -9.36 8.67 -22.21
N GLU A 87 -8.10 8.24 -22.12
CA GLU A 87 -7.64 7.26 -21.13
C GLU A 87 -7.76 7.79 -19.70
N GLU A 88 -7.33 9.03 -19.46
CA GLU A 88 -7.46 9.67 -18.14
C GLU A 88 -8.93 9.85 -17.75
N GLN A 89 -9.79 10.24 -18.69
CA GLN A 89 -11.23 10.35 -18.44
C GLN A 89 -11.85 8.99 -18.12
N ALA A 90 -11.46 7.92 -18.82
CA ALA A 90 -11.90 6.56 -18.51
C ALA A 90 -11.47 6.12 -17.10
N ARG A 91 -10.22 6.42 -16.72
CA ARG A 91 -9.71 6.16 -15.36
C ARG A 91 -10.53 6.90 -14.29
N ARG A 92 -10.82 8.18 -14.51
CA ARG A 92 -11.65 8.99 -13.59
C ARG A 92 -13.06 8.45 -13.47
N GLN A 93 -13.68 8.04 -14.58
CA GLN A 93 -15.01 7.43 -14.58
C GLN A 93 -15.04 6.14 -13.76
N GLN A 94 -14.00 5.29 -13.88
CA GLN A 94 -13.92 4.05 -13.11
C GLN A 94 -13.78 4.32 -11.61
N ILE A 95 -12.94 5.28 -11.21
CA ILE A 95 -12.80 5.70 -9.81
C ILE A 95 -14.13 6.21 -9.26
N TYR A 96 -14.81 7.08 -10.02
CA TYR A 96 -16.11 7.62 -9.64
C TYR A 96 -17.17 6.52 -9.49
N ALA A 97 -17.26 5.60 -10.45
CA ALA A 97 -18.22 4.50 -10.40
C ALA A 97 -18.01 3.61 -9.17
N ASN A 98 -16.75 3.29 -8.85
CA ASN A 98 -16.40 2.51 -7.66
C ASN A 98 -16.75 3.25 -6.36
N ALA A 99 -16.47 4.55 -6.29
CA ALA A 99 -16.83 5.38 -5.13
C ALA A 99 -18.34 5.47 -4.96
N LYS A 100 -19.08 5.67 -6.06
CA LYS A 100 -20.54 5.69 -6.05
C LYS A 100 -21.12 4.37 -5.56
N ALA A 101 -20.62 3.23 -6.03
CA ALA A 101 -21.07 1.92 -5.59
C ALA A 101 -20.89 1.72 -4.08
N LYS A 102 -19.72 2.09 -3.53
CA LYS A 102 -19.46 2.02 -2.07
C LYS A 102 -20.36 2.97 -1.28
N ARG A 103 -20.62 4.17 -1.80
CA ARG A 103 -21.53 5.11 -1.17
C ARG A 103 -22.95 4.55 -1.13
N ASP A 104 -23.43 3.98 -2.23
CA ASP A 104 -24.78 3.45 -2.33
C ASP A 104 -24.96 2.22 -1.43
N ASP A 105 -23.95 1.36 -1.34
CA ASP A 105 -23.87 0.27 -0.36
C ASP A 105 -23.93 0.77 1.08
N GLY A 106 -23.13 1.80 1.42
CA GLY A 106 -23.18 2.43 2.74
C GLY A 106 -24.55 3.03 3.09
N VAL A 107 -25.27 3.59 2.11
CA VAL A 107 -26.65 4.08 2.30
C VAL A 107 -27.62 2.93 2.56
N ALA A 108 -27.47 1.81 1.84
CA ALA A 108 -28.27 0.61 2.10
C ALA A 108 -28.02 0.08 3.51
N ALA A 109 -26.76 -0.01 3.94
CA ALA A 109 -26.38 -0.44 5.28
C ALA A 109 -26.95 0.48 6.40
N LEU A 110 -27.02 1.79 6.17
CA LEU A 110 -27.69 2.72 7.09
C LEU A 110 -29.20 2.47 7.20
N GLY A 111 -29.83 1.92 6.15
CA GLY A 111 -31.22 1.46 6.20
C GLY A 111 -31.42 0.28 7.15
N GLU A 112 -30.45 -0.63 7.19
CA GLU A 112 -30.46 -1.81 8.07
C GLU A 112 -30.08 -1.47 9.52
N TYR A 113 -29.33 -0.39 9.72
CA TYR A 113 -28.78 0.02 11.01
C TYR A 113 -29.85 0.11 12.11
N THR A 114 -30.98 0.78 11.87
CA THR A 114 -32.00 1.00 12.92
C THR A 114 -32.51 -0.32 13.48
N ALA A 115 -32.84 -1.29 12.62
CA ALA A 115 -33.32 -2.59 13.06
C ALA A 115 -32.23 -3.40 13.79
N ALA A 116 -30.97 -3.27 13.39
CA ALA A 116 -29.85 -3.90 14.09
C ALA A 116 -29.60 -3.26 15.47
N ALA A 117 -29.63 -1.93 15.54
CA ALA A 117 -29.46 -1.14 16.75
C ALA A 117 -30.55 -1.46 17.79
N GLU A 118 -31.81 -1.55 17.38
CA GLU A 118 -32.93 -1.93 18.25
C GLU A 118 -32.77 -3.36 18.80
N LYS A 119 -32.35 -4.32 17.96
CA LYS A 119 -32.08 -5.69 18.40
C LYS A 119 -30.96 -5.74 19.43
N LEU A 120 -29.88 -5.00 19.18
CA LEU A 120 -28.73 -4.93 20.09
C LEU A 120 -29.11 -4.27 21.42
N ALA A 121 -29.88 -3.16 21.38
CA ALA A 121 -30.41 -2.50 22.58
C ALA A 121 -31.31 -3.45 23.40
N LYS A 122 -32.15 -4.25 22.73
CA LYS A 122 -32.99 -5.26 23.40
C LYS A 122 -32.15 -6.34 24.10
N ILE A 123 -31.07 -6.81 23.48
CA ILE A 123 -30.15 -7.78 24.10
C ILE A 123 -29.48 -7.15 25.32
N ALA A 124 -28.98 -5.93 25.18
CA ALA A 124 -28.28 -5.22 26.24
C ALA A 124 -29.18 -4.99 27.47
N ARG A 125 -30.46 -4.62 27.28
CA ARG A 125 -31.46 -4.51 28.36
C ARG A 125 -31.69 -5.83 29.09
N ARG A 126 -31.71 -6.97 28.37
CA ARG A 126 -31.87 -8.30 28.98
C ARG A 126 -30.68 -8.67 29.86
N ILE A 127 -29.46 -8.38 29.40
CA ILE A 127 -28.23 -8.62 30.19
C ILE A 127 -28.23 -7.73 31.43
N ALA A 128 -28.56 -6.44 31.29
CA ALA A 128 -28.66 -5.51 32.41
C ALA A 128 -29.68 -5.98 33.46
N ALA A 129 -30.87 -6.41 33.02
CA ALA A 129 -31.89 -6.96 33.92
C ALA A 129 -31.44 -8.24 34.63
N ALA A 130 -30.74 -9.14 33.93
CA ALA A 130 -30.19 -10.35 34.52
C ALA A 130 -29.10 -10.05 35.56
N ASN A 131 -28.18 -9.12 35.26
CA ASN A 131 -27.16 -8.66 36.20
C ASN A 131 -27.80 -8.07 37.46
N PHE A 132 -28.85 -7.24 37.30
CA PHE A 132 -29.58 -6.68 38.43
C PHE A 132 -30.24 -7.78 39.28
N ALA A 133 -30.94 -8.74 38.65
CA ALA A 133 -31.60 -9.84 39.36
C ALA A 133 -30.61 -10.74 40.11
N VAL A 134 -29.47 -11.08 39.49
CA VAL A 134 -28.38 -11.85 40.14
C VAL A 134 -27.83 -11.08 41.35
N ASN A 135 -27.57 -9.79 41.21
CA ASN A 135 -27.06 -8.96 42.31
C ASN A 135 -28.05 -8.88 43.48
N GLU A 136 -29.34 -8.70 43.20
CA GLU A 136 -30.38 -8.68 44.24
C GLU A 136 -30.53 -10.06 44.91
N ALA A 137 -30.52 -11.15 44.15
CA ALA A 137 -30.58 -12.51 44.69
C ALA A 137 -29.37 -12.85 45.56
N ASN A 138 -28.17 -12.42 45.17
CA ASN A 138 -26.94 -12.63 45.95
C ASN A 138 -26.87 -11.75 47.21
N ARG A 139 -27.61 -10.64 47.27
CA ARG A 139 -27.74 -9.82 48.49
C ARG A 139 -28.61 -10.50 49.53
N GLU A 140 -29.66 -11.19 49.10
CA GLU A 140 -30.61 -11.91 49.94
C GLU A 140 -30.34 -13.42 49.95
N LEU A 141 -29.06 -13.81 49.93
CA LEU A 141 -28.64 -15.20 49.76
C LEU A 141 -29.03 -16.06 50.97
N PRO A 142 -29.80 -17.16 50.80
CA PRO A 142 -30.11 -18.08 51.88
C PRO A 142 -28.87 -18.82 52.41
N ASP A 143 -28.90 -19.20 53.69
CA ASP A 143 -27.81 -19.95 54.32
C ASP A 143 -27.52 -21.26 53.59
N GLY A 144 -26.24 -21.50 53.29
CA GLY A 144 -25.76 -22.73 52.67
C GLY A 144 -25.92 -22.82 51.14
N VAL A 145 -26.38 -21.75 50.48
CA VAL A 145 -26.49 -21.67 49.02
C VAL A 145 -25.28 -20.92 48.44
N GLU A 146 -24.77 -21.39 47.29
CA GLU A 146 -23.70 -20.69 46.57
C GLU A 146 -24.24 -19.46 45.83
N PRO A 147 -23.50 -18.34 45.78
CA PRO A 147 -23.87 -17.18 45.00
C PRO A 147 -24.04 -17.52 43.52
N LEU A 148 -25.00 -16.88 42.86
CA LEU A 148 -25.17 -16.96 41.42
C LEU A 148 -24.06 -16.18 40.70
N ASP A 149 -23.45 -16.80 39.70
CA ASP A 149 -22.52 -16.13 38.81
C ASP A 149 -23.22 -15.08 37.93
N THR A 150 -22.50 -14.00 37.60
CA THR A 150 -22.98 -13.04 36.61
C THR A 150 -23.05 -13.69 35.22
N PRO A 151 -24.05 -13.34 34.39
CA PRO A 151 -24.18 -13.88 33.04
C PRO A 151 -23.00 -13.54 32.11
N GLU A 152 -22.21 -12.52 32.42
CA GLU A 152 -21.01 -12.16 31.66
C GLU A 152 -19.79 -12.93 32.19
N PRO A 153 -19.03 -13.64 31.31
CA PRO A 153 -17.81 -14.31 31.72
C PRO A 153 -16.72 -13.31 32.09
N TYR A 154 -15.96 -13.62 33.14
CA TYR A 154 -14.84 -12.79 33.58
C TYR A 154 -13.75 -12.74 32.51
N ASN A 155 -13.52 -11.55 31.94
CA ASN A 155 -12.50 -11.28 30.92
C ASN A 155 -11.27 -10.54 31.47
N GLY A 156 -11.19 -10.39 32.80
CA GLY A 156 -10.03 -9.79 33.45
C GLY A 156 -8.83 -10.74 33.48
N THR A 157 -7.66 -10.21 33.80
CA THR A 157 -6.46 -11.01 34.05
C THR A 157 -5.94 -10.67 35.45
N PRO A 158 -5.63 -11.69 36.28
CA PRO A 158 -5.06 -11.44 37.59
C PRO A 158 -3.70 -10.77 37.45
N ALA A 159 -3.33 -9.93 38.41
CA ALA A 159 -1.98 -9.40 38.49
C ALA A 159 -1.01 -10.55 38.81
N THR A 160 -0.10 -10.89 37.91
CA THR A 160 0.96 -11.86 38.19
C THR A 160 2.17 -11.16 38.80
N GLY A 161 2.62 -11.67 39.95
CA GLY A 161 3.80 -11.17 40.64
C GLY A 161 5.08 -11.73 40.03
N ALA A 162 6.02 -10.82 39.72
CA ALA A 162 7.47 -11.01 39.64
C ALA A 162 7.99 -12.25 38.87
N GLU A 163 8.50 -12.03 37.65
CA GLU A 163 9.39 -13.00 37.00
C GLU A 163 10.84 -12.74 37.43
N TYR A 164 11.45 -13.78 38.03
CA TYR A 164 12.86 -13.78 38.42
C TYR A 164 13.67 -14.47 37.34
N SER A 165 14.69 -13.79 36.81
CA SER A 165 15.67 -14.41 35.92
C SER A 165 17.07 -14.28 36.50
N ASP A 166 17.96 -15.18 36.08
CA ASP A 166 19.35 -15.16 36.52
C ASP A 166 20.02 -13.86 36.06
N GLU A 167 20.57 -13.11 37.01
CA GLU A 167 21.41 -11.96 36.76
C GLU A 167 22.61 -12.42 35.92
N GLN A 168 22.83 -11.74 34.79
CA GLN A 168 23.98 -11.97 33.94
C GLN A 168 24.92 -10.80 34.08
N ILE A 169 26.18 -11.09 34.34
CA ILE A 169 27.24 -10.09 34.29
C ILE A 169 28.11 -10.35 33.07
N ARG A 170 28.66 -9.27 32.52
CA ARG A 170 29.67 -9.37 31.49
C ARG A 170 30.99 -9.73 32.14
N VAL A 171 31.59 -10.81 31.67
CA VAL A 171 32.93 -11.23 32.07
C VAL A 171 33.80 -11.35 30.83
N PHE A 172 35.08 -11.04 30.99
CA PHE A 172 36.06 -11.25 29.94
C PHE A 172 36.74 -12.60 30.21
N VAL A 173 36.75 -13.47 29.21
CA VAL A 173 37.25 -14.84 29.32
C VAL A 173 38.40 -15.03 28.35
N ASN A 174 39.49 -15.62 28.82
CA ASN A 174 40.59 -16.03 27.95
C ASN A 174 40.19 -17.30 27.19
N LYS A 175 40.17 -17.25 25.86
CA LYS A 175 39.77 -18.38 25.00
C LYS A 175 40.61 -19.63 25.19
N ARG A 176 41.89 -19.47 25.55
CA ARG A 176 42.84 -20.58 25.63
C ARG A 176 42.68 -21.37 26.92
N THR A 177 42.39 -20.70 28.03
CA THR A 177 42.28 -21.32 29.36
C THR A 177 40.84 -21.50 29.82
N GLY A 178 39.90 -20.73 29.25
CA GLY A 178 38.51 -20.69 29.71
C GLY A 178 38.32 -19.92 31.04
N GLU A 179 39.39 -19.30 31.56
CA GLU A 179 39.34 -18.59 32.84
C GLU A 179 38.86 -17.14 32.67
N VAL A 180 38.11 -16.66 33.66
CA VAL A 180 37.67 -15.27 33.73
C VAL A 180 38.85 -14.40 34.14
N VAL A 181 39.13 -13.36 33.35
CA VAL A 181 40.22 -12.41 33.61
C VAL A 181 39.66 -11.09 34.14
N ASN A 182 40.27 -10.60 35.22
CA ASN A 182 39.86 -9.34 35.86
C ASN A 182 40.65 -8.11 35.34
N GLY A 183 41.74 -8.34 34.60
CA GLY A 183 42.54 -7.29 33.98
C GLY A 183 43.23 -7.84 32.74
N PHE A 184 43.08 -7.15 31.61
CA PHE A 184 43.62 -7.56 30.32
C PHE A 184 43.94 -6.34 29.46
N ASN A 185 44.76 -6.52 28.43
CA ASN A 185 44.95 -5.51 27.41
C ASN A 185 43.73 -5.53 26.46
N PRO A 186 42.99 -4.43 26.27
CA PRO A 186 41.81 -4.40 25.40
C PRO A 186 42.04 -4.83 23.95
N LYS A 187 43.29 -4.85 23.49
CA LYS A 187 43.67 -5.30 22.14
C LYS A 187 44.10 -6.77 22.07
N ASP A 188 44.01 -7.51 23.17
CA ASP A 188 44.38 -8.93 23.21
C ASP A 188 43.34 -9.78 22.45
N PRO A 189 43.72 -10.42 21.32
CA PRO A 189 42.78 -11.18 20.48
C PRO A 189 42.25 -12.47 21.14
N ASP A 190 42.92 -12.92 22.19
CA ASP A 190 42.57 -14.15 22.92
C ASP A 190 41.55 -13.91 24.04
N ILE A 191 41.17 -12.66 24.30
CA ILE A 191 40.13 -12.32 25.28
C ILE A 191 38.80 -12.05 24.58
N VAL A 192 37.73 -12.70 25.04
CA VAL A 192 36.36 -12.41 24.58
C VAL A 192 35.44 -12.05 25.72
N GLU A 193 34.55 -11.11 25.44
CA GLU A 193 33.43 -10.78 26.29
C GLU A 193 32.38 -11.90 26.20
N GLN A 194 32.02 -12.47 27.34
CA GLN A 194 30.95 -13.45 27.46
C GLN A 194 30.01 -13.05 28.59
N TRP A 195 28.72 -13.33 28.41
CA TRP A 195 27.73 -13.18 29.47
C TRP A 195 27.71 -14.43 30.32
N LYS A 196 27.95 -14.28 31.62
CA LYS A 196 27.90 -15.38 32.58
C LYS A 196 26.79 -15.13 33.59
N LYS A 197 25.95 -16.16 33.80
CA LYS A 197 24.95 -16.17 34.87
C LYS A 197 25.66 -16.15 36.22
N THR A 198 25.32 -15.21 37.09
CA THR A 198 25.88 -15.11 38.46
C THR A 198 25.25 -16.10 39.43
N GLY A 199 24.12 -16.70 39.05
CA GLY A 199 23.30 -17.55 39.92
C GLY A 199 22.45 -16.75 40.92
N ARG A 200 22.60 -15.42 40.98
CA ARG A 200 21.65 -14.56 41.68
C ARG A 200 20.45 -14.35 40.79
N ARG A 201 19.25 -14.52 41.35
CA ARG A 201 18.00 -14.22 40.65
C ARG A 201 17.63 -12.76 40.92
N THR A 202 17.54 -11.96 39.86
CA THR A 202 17.06 -10.58 39.95
C THR A 202 15.65 -10.48 39.38
N LEU A 203 14.87 -9.56 39.94
CA LEU A 203 13.56 -9.21 39.42
C LEU A 203 13.74 -8.51 38.07
N ILE A 204 13.31 -9.13 36.97
CA ILE A 204 13.46 -8.52 35.63
C ILE A 204 12.17 -7.84 35.19
N ASN A 205 11.02 -8.21 35.78
CA ASN A 205 9.74 -7.58 35.46
C ASN A 205 9.00 -7.06 36.71
N LEU A 206 8.58 -5.78 36.65
CA LEU A 206 7.61 -5.19 37.56
C LEU A 206 6.24 -5.89 37.39
N PRO A 207 5.37 -5.94 38.43
CA PRO A 207 4.10 -6.66 38.36
C PRO A 207 3.30 -6.19 37.15
N SER A 208 2.88 -7.13 36.29
CA SER A 208 1.90 -6.81 35.25
C SER A 208 0.63 -6.39 35.97
N GLN A 209 0.19 -5.14 35.77
CA GLN A 209 -1.06 -4.69 36.37
C GLN A 209 -2.18 -5.61 35.88
N GLY A 210 -2.90 -6.22 36.81
CA GLY A 210 -4.06 -7.04 36.49
C GLY A 210 -5.07 -6.20 35.71
N ARG A 211 -5.68 -6.79 34.67
CA ARG A 211 -6.75 -6.11 33.94
C ARG A 211 -8.06 -6.38 34.67
N PRO A 212 -8.77 -5.37 35.19
CA PRO A 212 -10.08 -5.60 35.79
C PRO A 212 -11.05 -6.08 34.71
N HIS A 213 -12.07 -6.83 35.14
CA HIS A 213 -13.18 -7.18 34.27
C HIS A 213 -13.82 -5.91 33.71
N ARG A 214 -14.09 -5.92 32.40
CA ARG A 214 -14.89 -4.89 31.74
C ARG A 214 -16.16 -5.53 31.24
N SER A 215 -17.28 -5.05 31.76
CA SER A 215 -18.59 -5.50 31.31
C SER A 215 -18.78 -5.16 29.83
N PHE A 216 -19.44 -6.06 29.11
CA PHE A 216 -19.82 -5.84 27.71
C PHE A 216 -20.66 -4.55 27.58
N LEU A 217 -21.55 -4.29 28.54
CA LEU A 217 -22.39 -3.10 28.58
C LEU A 217 -21.60 -1.80 28.75
N HIS A 218 -20.42 -1.83 29.37
CA HIS A 218 -19.59 -0.63 29.56
C HIS A 218 -18.99 -0.10 28.25
N SER A 219 -18.81 -0.96 27.26
CA SER A 219 -18.22 -0.58 25.97
C SER A 219 -19.28 -0.35 24.88
N LEU A 220 -20.52 -0.75 25.12
CA LEU A 220 -21.60 -0.70 24.15
C LEU A 220 -22.20 0.71 24.09
N HIS A 221 -22.03 1.38 22.96
CA HIS A 221 -22.67 2.65 22.66
C HIS A 221 -23.49 2.47 21.38
N ILE A 222 -24.81 2.61 21.46
CA ILE A 222 -25.71 2.45 20.31
C ILE A 222 -26.28 3.84 19.96
N PRO A 223 -25.64 4.59 19.04
CA PRO A 223 -26.16 5.88 18.64
C PRO A 223 -27.52 5.71 17.96
N GLY A 224 -28.47 6.57 18.32
CA GLY A 224 -29.71 6.71 17.58
C GLY A 224 -29.46 7.35 16.21
N ARG A 225 -30.49 7.37 15.38
CA ARG A 225 -30.39 7.92 14.03
C ARG A 225 -30.40 9.46 14.06
N GLU A 226 -30.99 10.04 15.10
CA GLU A 226 -30.96 11.48 15.34
C GLU A 226 -29.79 11.89 16.24
N PRO A 227 -29.18 13.07 16.01
CA PRO A 227 -28.13 13.59 16.88
C PRO A 227 -28.60 13.68 18.34
N GLY A 228 -27.94 12.95 19.23
CA GLY A 228 -28.23 12.95 20.67
C GLY A 228 -29.22 11.89 21.15
N GLU A 229 -29.81 11.12 20.23
CA GLU A 229 -30.60 9.93 20.59
C GLU A 229 -29.65 8.80 20.98
N VAL A 230 -29.89 8.17 22.14
CA VAL A 230 -29.15 6.99 22.60
C VAL A 230 -30.18 5.91 22.87
N LEU A 231 -30.07 4.79 22.13
CA LEU A 231 -31.03 3.69 22.23
C LEU A 231 -30.73 2.78 23.44
N PHE A 232 -29.47 2.78 23.89
CA PHE A 232 -28.96 2.06 25.04
C PHE A 232 -27.66 2.70 25.54
#